data_AF-A0A930UWG6-F1
#
_entry.id   AF-A0A930UWG6-F1
#
_cell.length_a   1.000
_cell.length_b   1.000
_cell.length_c   1.000
_cell.angle_alpha   90.00
_cell.angle_beta   90.00
_cell.angle_gamma   90.00
#
_symmetry.space_group_name_H-M   'P 1'
#
loop_
_entity.id
_entity.type
_entity.pdbx_description
1 polymer ?
#
loop_
_entity_poly.entity_id
_entity_poly.type
_entity_poly.pdbx_seq_one_letter_code
_entity_poly.pdbx_strand_id
1 'polypeptide(L)'
;MAEVLITDVFDERLKLATEMGATKAINVKDIDLHQAVADFTNNDGAHVVVDAVCSPTSILDALDIVAPSGRFVVLYRGNTISNSSSSIYEKRN
;
A
#
# COMPACT_ATOMS: atom_id res chain seq x y z
N MET A 1 9.78 14.07 12.63
CA MET A 1 9.41 12.68 12.99
C MET A 1 8.71 12.08 11.78
N ALA A 2 8.82 10.78 11.56
CA ALA A 2 8.07 10.13 10.48
C ALA A 2 6.66 9.80 10.99
N GLU A 3 5.65 10.06 10.17
CA GLU A 3 4.28 9.62 10.40
C GLU A 3 4.01 8.36 9.57
N VAL A 4 3.31 7.39 10.15
CA VAL A 4 3.10 6.08 9.54
C VAL A 4 1.62 5.74 9.49
N LEU A 5 1.13 5.50 8.27
CA LEU A 5 -0.17 4.91 8.00
C LEU A 5 0.00 3.42 7.69
N ILE A 6 -0.68 2.56 8.44
CA ILE A 6 -0.75 1.11 8.18
C ILE A 6 -2.14 0.75 7.67
N THR A 7 -2.19 -0.04 6.60
CA THR A 7 -3.42 -0.54 6.00
C THR A 7 -3.41 -2.07 6.03
N ASP A 8 -4.51 -2.68 6.41
CA ASP A 8 -4.71 -4.13 6.34
C ASP A 8 -6.22 -4.41 6.24
N VAL A 9 -6.60 -5.68 6.09
CA VAL A 9 -7.99 -6.16 6.06
C VAL A 9 -8.41 -6.87 7.36
N PHE A 10 -7.46 -7.01 8.30
CA PHE A 10 -7.61 -7.71 9.58
C PHE A 10 -7.43 -6.73 10.75
N ASP A 11 -8.48 -6.52 11.54
CA ASP A 11 -8.48 -5.54 12.65
C ASP A 11 -7.46 -5.86 13.74
N GLU A 12 -7.19 -7.16 13.99
CA GLU A 12 -6.18 -7.57 14.96
C GLU A 12 -4.77 -7.11 14.60
N ARG A 13 -4.44 -7.05 13.30
CA ARG A 13 -3.15 -6.55 12.82
C ARG A 13 -3.05 -5.04 12.95
N LEU A 14 -4.15 -4.33 12.72
CA LEU A 14 -4.24 -2.89 12.87
C LEU A 14 -4.13 -2.46 14.34
N LYS A 15 -4.74 -3.23 15.24
CA LYS A 15 -4.56 -3.05 16.68
C LYS A 15 -3.09 -3.17 17.07
N LEU A 16 -2.42 -4.24 16.62
CA LEU A 16 -0.99 -4.43 16.86
C LEU A 16 -0.16 -3.28 16.27
N ALA A 17 -0.44 -2.83 15.04
CA ALA A 17 0.25 -1.69 14.42
C ALA A 17 0.14 -0.41 15.27
N THR A 18 -1.04 -0.16 15.85
CA THR A 18 -1.27 0.98 16.75
C THR A 18 -0.47 0.83 18.05
N GLU A 19 -0.45 -0.37 18.65
CA GLU A 19 0.37 -0.69 19.84
C GLU A 19 1.88 -0.52 19.56
N MET A 20 2.31 -0.76 18.32
CA MET A 20 3.69 -0.56 17.86
C MET A 20 4.03 0.90 17.48
N GLY A 21 3.06 1.83 17.58
CA GLY A 21 3.29 3.26 17.36
C GLY A 21 2.97 3.77 15.96
N ALA A 22 2.18 3.06 15.17
CA ALA A 22 1.63 3.62 13.92
C ALA A 22 0.81 4.88 14.23
N THR A 23 1.02 5.95 13.45
CA THR A 23 0.26 7.21 13.59
C THR A 23 -1.21 7.00 13.27
N LYS A 24 -1.50 6.16 12.26
CA LYS A 24 -2.85 5.79 11.85
C LYS A 24 -2.84 4.35 11.34
N ALA A 25 -3.87 3.58 11.68
CA ALA A 25 -4.09 2.23 11.17
C ALA A 25 -5.53 2.13 10.66
N ILE A 26 -5.73 1.65 9.44
CA ILE A 26 -7.06 1.58 8.82
C ILE A 26 -7.36 0.23 8.19
N ASN A 27 -8.64 -0.15 8.24
CA ASN A 27 -9.14 -1.31 7.54
C ASN A 27 -9.62 -0.91 6.14
N VAL A 28 -8.97 -1.42 5.11
CA VAL A 28 -9.28 -1.08 3.71
C VAL A 28 -10.57 -1.73 3.20
N LYS A 29 -11.23 -2.57 4.00
CA LYS A 29 -12.61 -3.01 3.74
C LYS A 29 -13.65 -1.95 4.06
N ASP A 30 -13.33 -1.06 5.00
CA ASP A 30 -14.26 -0.07 5.53
C ASP A 30 -13.95 1.35 5.05
N ILE A 31 -12.68 1.62 4.76
CA ILE A 31 -12.17 2.93 4.36
C ILE A 31 -11.46 2.79 3.02
N ASP A 32 -11.79 3.67 2.07
CA ASP A 32 -11.08 3.72 0.79
C ASP A 32 -9.60 4.10 0.97
N LEU A 33 -8.72 3.31 0.34
CA LEU A 33 -7.27 3.46 0.47
C LEU A 33 -6.77 4.81 -0.07
N HIS A 34 -7.25 5.21 -1.25
CA HIS A 34 -6.79 6.42 -1.93
C HIS A 34 -7.19 7.66 -1.14
N GLN A 35 -8.44 7.72 -0.68
CA GLN A 35 -8.91 8.79 0.19
C GLN A 35 -8.12 8.86 1.49
N ALA A 36 -7.86 7.70 2.13
CA ALA A 36 -7.13 7.67 3.38
C ALA A 36 -5.69 8.18 3.25
N VAL A 37 -5.00 7.83 2.16
CA VAL A 37 -3.65 8.33 1.89
C VAL A 37 -3.68 9.81 1.55
N ALA A 38 -4.62 10.26 0.72
CA ALA A 38 -4.78 11.68 0.39
C ALA A 38 -4.99 12.53 1.66
N ASP A 39 -5.90 12.11 2.55
CA ASP A 39 -6.13 12.81 3.82
C ASP A 39 -4.90 12.80 4.73
N PHE A 40 -4.19 11.68 4.78
CA PHE A 40 -3.01 11.51 5.64
C PHE A 40 -1.80 12.30 5.14
N THR A 41 -1.70 12.50 3.83
CA THR A 41 -0.54 13.13 3.18
C THR A 41 -0.83 14.53 2.66
N ASN A 42 -1.99 15.11 2.98
CA ASN A 42 -2.47 16.37 2.42
C ASN A 42 -2.45 16.37 0.88
N ASN A 43 -2.79 15.23 0.28
CA ASN A 43 -2.85 15.00 -1.16
C ASN A 43 -1.47 15.05 -1.89
N ASP A 44 -0.35 15.04 -1.15
CA ASP A 44 1.00 14.95 -1.74
C ASP A 44 1.38 13.51 -2.14
N GLY A 45 0.66 12.52 -1.60
CA GLY A 45 1.01 11.11 -1.72
C GLY A 45 2.06 10.67 -0.69
N ALA A 46 2.25 9.37 -0.58
CA ALA A 46 3.19 8.80 0.39
C ALA A 46 4.63 8.90 -0.12
N HIS A 47 5.51 9.53 0.66
CA HIS A 47 6.95 9.60 0.37
C HIS A 47 7.61 8.22 0.23
N VAL A 48 7.13 7.25 1.01
CA VAL A 48 7.56 5.86 0.98
C VAL A 48 6.32 4.97 1.09
N VAL A 49 6.16 4.04 0.17
CA VAL A 49 5.14 2.98 0.19
C VAL A 49 5.84 1.63 0.32
N VAL A 50 5.40 0.83 1.28
CA VAL A 50 5.89 -0.54 1.48
C VAL A 50 4.73 -1.51 1.28
N ASP A 51 4.70 -2.22 0.15
CA ASP A 51 3.67 -3.23 -0.13
C ASP A 51 4.15 -4.61 0.35
N ALA A 52 3.52 -5.10 1.42
CA ALA A 52 3.71 -6.44 1.96
C ALA A 52 2.61 -7.43 1.54
N VAL A 53 1.63 -6.99 0.73
CA VAL A 53 0.57 -7.84 0.16
C VAL A 53 1.04 -8.47 -1.14
N CYS A 54 1.74 -7.69 -1.98
CA CYS A 54 2.35 -8.14 -3.25
C CYS A 54 1.35 -8.77 -4.24
N SER A 55 0.10 -8.29 -4.27
CA SER A 55 -0.87 -8.65 -5.30
C SER A 55 -0.79 -7.68 -6.48
N PRO A 56 -1.25 -8.06 -7.69
CA PRO A 56 -1.30 -7.13 -8.81
C PRO A 56 -2.10 -5.86 -8.51
N THR A 57 -3.18 -5.97 -7.73
CA THR A 57 -3.99 -4.81 -7.35
C THR A 57 -3.26 -3.92 -6.34
N SER A 58 -2.64 -4.49 -5.29
CA SER A 58 -1.91 -3.69 -4.29
C SER A 58 -0.72 -2.96 -4.90
N ILE A 59 -0.06 -3.56 -5.89
CA ILE A 59 1.04 -2.93 -6.62
C ILE A 59 0.55 -1.73 -7.44
N LEU A 60 -0.59 -1.85 -8.11
CA LEU A 60 -1.18 -0.73 -8.86
C LEU A 60 -1.64 0.38 -7.92
N ASP A 61 -2.35 0.03 -6.83
CA ASP A 61 -2.75 1.01 -5.81
C ASP A 61 -1.53 1.72 -5.21
N ALA A 62 -0.44 1.00 -4.92
CA ALA A 62 0.80 1.56 -4.40
C ALA A 62 1.45 2.57 -5.36
N LEU A 63 1.36 2.33 -6.67
CA LEU A 63 1.87 3.25 -7.70
C LEU A 63 1.02 4.52 -7.82
N ASP A 64 -0.27 4.43 -7.51
CA ASP A 64 -1.18 5.57 -7.56
C ASP A 64 -1.04 6.48 -6.32
N ILE A 65 -0.76 5.89 -5.15
CA ILE A 65 -0.69 6.63 -3.87
C ILE A 65 0.72 7.13 -3.52
N VAL A 66 1.77 6.68 -4.21
CA VAL A 66 3.15 7.14 -3.94
C VAL A 66 3.35 8.56 -4.46
N ALA A 67 4.02 9.40 -3.66
CA ALA A 67 4.32 10.78 -4.04
C ALA A 67 5.25 10.85 -5.27
N PRO A 68 5.24 11.97 -6.03
CA PRO A 68 6.27 12.22 -7.04
C PRO A 68 7.68 12.10 -6.45
N SER A 69 8.55 11.33 -7.11
CA SER A 69 9.90 10.98 -6.62
C SER A 69 9.93 10.19 -5.30
N GLY A 70 8.78 9.67 -4.85
CA GLY A 70 8.67 8.76 -3.72
C GLY A 70 9.28 7.39 -3.99
N ARG A 71 9.41 6.58 -2.93
CA ARG A 71 9.98 5.24 -3.01
C ARG A 71 8.91 4.20 -2.79
N PHE A 72 8.76 3.30 -3.74
CA PHE A 72 7.90 2.13 -3.61
C PHE A 72 8.76 0.88 -3.41
N VAL A 73 8.52 0.15 -2.32
CA VAL A 73 9.22 -1.08 -1.95
C VAL A 73 8.23 -2.22 -1.87
N VAL A 74 8.50 -3.30 -2.60
CA VAL A 74 7.69 -4.52 -2.59
C VAL A 74 8.41 -5.56 -1.72
N LEU A 75 7.73 -6.05 -0.68
CA LEU A 75 8.24 -7.08 0.20
C LEU A 75 7.72 -8.45 -0.21
N TYR A 76 8.45 -9.11 -1.11
CA TYR A 76 8.07 -10.43 -1.58
C TYR A 76 8.55 -11.55 -0.65
N ARG A 77 7.68 -12.54 -0.40
CA ARG A 77 8.06 -13.82 0.22
C ARG A 77 7.60 -14.98 -0.65
N GLY A 78 8.48 -15.48 -1.53
CA GLY A 78 8.27 -16.68 -2.33
C GLY A 78 9.47 -17.03 -3.22
N ASN A 79 9.48 -18.23 -3.81
CA ASN A 79 10.52 -18.71 -4.73
C ASN A 79 9.95 -19.00 -6.13
N THR A 80 8.78 -18.45 -6.45
CA THR A 80 8.05 -18.77 -7.68
C THR A 80 7.94 -17.52 -8.54
N ILE A 81 8.57 -17.57 -9.71
CA ILE A 81 8.29 -16.67 -10.82
C ILE A 81 6.83 -16.87 -11.25
N SER A 82 5.93 -16.03 -10.76
CA SER A 82 4.64 -15.86 -11.43
C SER A 82 4.96 -15.23 -12.78
N ASN A 83 4.70 -15.95 -13.86
CA ASN A 83 4.79 -15.41 -15.22
C ASN A 83 3.73 -14.30 -15.36
N SER A 84 4.09 -13.08 -14.99
CA SER A 84 3.24 -11.88 -15.05
C SER A 84 3.23 -11.22 -16.42
N SER A 85 3.95 -11.78 -17.40
CA SER A 85 4.14 -11.18 -18.73
C SER A 85 2.85 -10.98 -19.53
N SER A 86 1.78 -11.74 -19.27
CA SER A 86 0.59 -11.72 -20.14
C SER A 86 -0.47 -10.68 -19.73
N SER A 87 -0.71 -10.48 -18.44
CA SER A 87 -1.89 -9.70 -17.98
C SER A 87 -1.66 -8.18 -17.94
N ILE A 88 -0.41 -7.72 -17.83
CA ILE A 88 -0.08 -6.27 -17.73
C ILE A 88 -0.15 -5.58 -19.10
N TYR A 89 0.10 -6.32 -20.19
CA TYR A 89 0.04 -5.78 -21.57
C TYR A 89 -1.40 -5.69 -22.12
N GLU A 90 -2.32 -6.50 -21.62
CA GLU A 90 -3.66 -6.64 -22.19
C GLU A 90 -4.62 -5.50 -21.78
N LYS A 91 -4.30 -4.73 -20.73
CA LYS A 91 -5.08 -3.57 -20.29
C LYS A 91 -4.72 -2.23 -20.99
N ARG A 92 -3.83 -2.26 -21.99
CA ARG A 92 -3.37 -1.06 -22.71
C ARG A 92 -3.89 -0.93 -24.15
N ASN A 93 -4.84 -1.77 -24.57
CA ASN A 93 -5.56 -1.63 -25.83
C ASN A 93 -7.04 -1.35 -25.59
#